data_AF-A0A2S5CTW2-F1
#
_entry.id   AF-A0A2S5CTW2-F1
#
_cell.length_a   1.000
_cell.length_b   1.000
_cell.length_c   1.000
_cell.angle_alpha   90.00
_cell.angle_beta   90.00
_cell.angle_gamma   90.00
#
_symmetry.space_group_name_H-M   'P 1'
#
loop_
_entity.id
_entity.type
_entity.pdbx_description
1 polymer ?
#
loop_
_entity_poly.entity_id
_entity_poly.type
_entity_poly.pdbx_seq_one_letter_code
_entity_poly.pdbx_strand_id
1 'polypeptide(L)'
;MEKVAIARAYFRNAAFLILDEPSASLDARSEHQMIESLADLSSTKTLLLITHKLSALNMVDRIIVLQDGHIAEEGSMQELLTSKGYFAELYQLQANKYVNW
;
A
#
# COMPACT_ATOMS: atom_id res chain seq x y z
N MET A 1 14.32 -6.68 11.54
CA MET A 1 14.43 -7.65 10.42
C MET A 1 13.84 -7.10 9.12
N GLU A 2 12.73 -6.37 9.17
CA GLU A 2 11.99 -5.84 8.01
C GLU A 2 12.80 -4.90 7.08
N LYS A 3 13.55 -3.94 7.65
CA LYS A 3 14.44 -3.03 6.87
C LYS A 3 15.47 -3.77 6.00
N VAL A 4 15.95 -4.94 6.46
CA VAL A 4 16.90 -5.78 5.70
C VAL A 4 16.20 -6.49 4.53
N ALA A 5 14.94 -6.87 4.68
CA ALA A 5 14.15 -7.48 3.61
C ALA A 5 13.84 -6.46 2.51
N ILE A 6 13.49 -5.22 2.89
CA ILE A 6 13.30 -4.11 1.97
C ILE A 6 14.61 -3.82 1.24
N ALA A 7 15.71 -3.62 1.96
CA ALA A 7 17.02 -3.41 1.34
C ALA A 7 17.39 -4.53 0.34
N ARG A 8 17.14 -5.80 0.69
CA ARG A 8 17.31 -6.93 -0.23
C ARG A 8 16.42 -6.82 -1.48
N ALA A 9 15.21 -6.31 -1.35
CA ALA A 9 14.33 -6.05 -2.49
C ALA A 9 14.90 -4.96 -3.42
N TYR A 10 15.49 -3.90 -2.87
CA TYR A 10 16.20 -2.86 -3.65
C TYR A 10 17.38 -3.43 -4.42
N PHE A 11 18.24 -4.20 -3.75
CA PHE A 11 19.48 -4.69 -4.36
C PHE A 11 19.27 -5.89 -5.28
N ARG A 12 18.12 -6.55 -5.23
CA ARG A 12 17.81 -7.65 -6.13
C ARG A 12 17.33 -7.10 -7.46
N ASN A 13 17.97 -7.54 -8.55
CA ASN A 13 17.47 -7.25 -9.90
C ASN A 13 16.25 -8.12 -10.25
N ALA A 14 15.15 -7.96 -9.52
CA ALA A 14 13.87 -8.58 -9.81
C ALA A 14 12.99 -7.61 -10.62
N ALA A 15 12.22 -8.13 -11.58
CA ALA A 15 11.23 -7.35 -12.33
C ALA A 15 9.91 -7.18 -11.54
N PHE A 16 9.63 -8.13 -10.62
CA PHE A 16 8.44 -8.15 -9.78
C PHE A 16 8.83 -8.23 -8.31
N LEU A 17 8.19 -7.40 -7.49
CA LEU A 17 8.35 -7.40 -6.04
C LEU A 17 6.98 -7.54 -5.38
N ILE A 18 6.85 -8.53 -4.50
CA ILE A 18 5.65 -8.75 -3.69
C ILE A 18 6.02 -8.43 -2.24
N LEU A 19 5.24 -7.56 -1.61
CA LEU A 19 5.48 -7.09 -0.26
C LEU A 19 4.23 -7.34 0.59
N ASP A 20 4.38 -8.15 1.62
CA ASP A 20 3.31 -8.48 2.56
C ASP A 20 3.50 -7.68 3.85
N GLU A 21 2.60 -6.73 4.09
CA GLU A 21 2.56 -5.79 5.22
C GLU A 21 3.91 -5.15 5.61
N PRO A 22 4.68 -4.59 4.66
CA PRO A 22 6.10 -4.32 4.86
C PRO A 22 6.41 -3.10 5.77
N SER A 23 5.38 -2.40 6.26
CA SER A 23 5.50 -1.29 7.21
C SER A 23 4.89 -1.58 8.58
N ALA A 24 4.49 -2.83 8.86
CA ALA A 24 3.72 -3.17 10.07
C ALA A 24 4.41 -2.79 11.38
N SER A 25 5.75 -2.91 11.43
CA SER A 25 6.55 -2.59 12.62
C SER A 25 7.24 -1.21 12.60
N LEU A 26 6.99 -0.40 11.58
CA LEU A 26 7.66 0.88 11.39
C LEU A 26 6.92 2.03 12.09
N ASP A 27 7.69 2.94 12.70
CA ASP A 27 7.20 4.25 13.12
C ASP A 27 6.83 5.11 11.90
N ALA A 28 6.04 6.17 12.11
CA ALA A 28 5.53 7.00 11.01
C ALA A 28 6.63 7.60 10.12
N ARG A 29 7.79 7.98 10.68
CA ARG A 29 8.90 8.53 9.90
C ARG A 29 9.57 7.45 9.07
N SER A 30 9.84 6.29 9.65
CA SER A 30 10.41 5.14 8.94
C SER A 30 9.47 4.64 7.84
N GLU A 31 8.17 4.63 8.08
CA GLU A 31 7.15 4.25 7.10
C GLU A 31 7.11 5.23 5.91
N HIS A 32 7.16 6.54 6.19
CA HIS A 32 7.20 7.55 5.13
C HIS A 32 8.42 7.38 4.21
N GLN A 33 9.61 7.23 4.78
CA GLN A 33 10.84 6.99 4.01
C GLN A 33 10.77 5.72 3.15
N MET A 34 10.15 4.67 3.70
CA MET A 34 9.93 3.43 2.97
C MET A 34 9.03 3.65 1.75
N ILE A 35 7.91 4.36 1.92
CA ILE A 35 6.95 4.65 0.85
C ILE A 35 7.61 5.46 -0.26
N GLU A 36 8.38 6.51 0.09
CA GLU A 36 9.14 7.30 -0.88
C GLU A 36 10.09 6.41 -1.69
N SER A 37 10.84 5.56 -0.98
CA SER A 37 11.76 4.65 -1.64
C SER A 37 11.01 3.69 -2.58
N LEU A 38 9.84 3.18 -2.17
CA LEU A 38 9.07 2.24 -2.99
C LEU A 38 8.52 2.92 -4.24
N ALA A 39 8.18 4.21 -4.16
CA ALA A 39 7.75 5.01 -5.32
C ALA A 39 8.86 5.14 -6.36
N ASP A 40 10.10 5.30 -5.93
CA ASP A 40 11.23 5.28 -6.86
C ASP A 40 11.37 3.92 -7.54
N LEU A 41 11.17 2.80 -6.82
CA LEU A 41 11.24 1.47 -7.41
C LEU A 41 10.11 1.18 -8.40
N SER A 42 8.89 1.66 -8.15
CA SER A 42 7.74 1.37 -9.03
C SER A 42 7.94 1.92 -10.44
N SER A 43 8.76 2.95 -10.60
CA SER A 43 9.11 3.51 -11.92
C SER A 43 9.85 2.52 -12.85
N THR A 44 10.50 1.49 -12.29
CA THR A 44 11.31 0.53 -13.05
C THR A 44 10.93 -0.94 -12.82
N LYS A 45 9.99 -1.20 -11.89
CA LYS A 45 9.61 -2.55 -11.44
C LYS A 45 8.13 -2.62 -11.16
N THR A 46 7.55 -3.80 -11.37
CA THR A 46 6.18 -4.07 -10.93
C THR A 46 6.16 -4.37 -9.44
N LEU A 47 5.35 -3.63 -8.68
CA LEU A 47 5.15 -3.83 -7.25
C LEU A 47 3.74 -4.37 -6.98
N LEU A 48 3.65 -5.41 -6.16
CA LEU A 48 2.41 -5.86 -5.54
C LEU A 48 2.54 -5.66 -4.02
N LEU A 49 1.75 -4.73 -3.50
CA LEU A 49 1.71 -4.42 -2.08
C LEU A 49 0.44 -4.99 -1.46
N ILE A 50 0.59 -5.81 -0.44
CA ILE A 50 -0.49 -6.27 0.42
C ILE A 50 -0.39 -5.45 1.69
N THR A 51 -1.39 -4.60 1.95
CA THR A 51 -1.41 -3.75 3.13
C THR A 51 -2.83 -3.38 3.50
N HIS A 52 -3.04 -3.21 4.80
CA HIS A 52 -4.25 -2.60 5.32
C HIS A 52 -4.07 -1.09 5.57
N LYS A 53 -2.90 -0.48 5.34
CA LYS A 53 -2.65 0.94 5.66
C LYS A 53 -2.88 1.88 4.47
N LEU A 54 -3.53 3.02 4.73
CA LEU A 54 -3.79 4.04 3.69
C LEU A 54 -2.54 4.79 3.20
N SER A 55 -1.48 4.82 4.01
CA SER A 55 -0.25 5.59 3.75
C SER A 55 0.38 5.30 2.37
N ALA A 56 0.31 4.06 1.91
CA ALA A 56 0.89 3.62 0.64
C ALA A 56 -0.05 3.78 -0.56
N LEU A 57 -1.31 4.15 -0.36
CA LEU A 57 -2.29 4.15 -1.46
C LEU A 57 -2.05 5.28 -2.47
N ASN A 58 -1.37 6.36 -2.08
CA ASN A 58 -1.08 7.48 -2.98
C ASN A 58 -0.05 7.16 -4.08
N MET A 59 0.69 6.06 -3.94
CA MET A 59 1.76 5.69 -4.87
C MET A 59 1.44 4.47 -5.73
N VAL A 60 0.24 3.88 -5.59
CA VAL A 60 -0.18 2.71 -6.37
C VAL A 60 -1.11 3.12 -7.50
N ASP A 61 -0.94 2.49 -8.66
CA ASP A 61 -1.75 2.78 -9.86
C ASP A 61 -3.12 2.08 -9.81
N ARG A 62 -3.21 0.94 -9.11
CA ARG A 62 -4.39 0.07 -9.04
C ARG A 62 -4.53 -0.53 -7.65
N ILE A 63 -5.77 -0.56 -7.17
CA ILE A 63 -6.17 -1.14 -5.88
C ILE A 63 -7.11 -2.31 -6.16
N ILE A 64 -6.86 -3.43 -5.47
CA ILE A 64 -7.72 -4.61 -5.47
C ILE A 64 -8.20 -4.82 -4.04
N VAL A 65 -9.51 -4.79 -3.85
CA VAL A 65 -10.15 -4.93 -2.53
C VAL A 65 -10.63 -6.36 -2.39
N LEU A 66 -10.12 -7.03 -1.36
CA LEU A 66 -10.52 -8.39 -1.02
C LEU A 66 -11.56 -8.38 0.09
N GLN A 67 -12.65 -9.13 -0.10
CA GLN A 67 -13.67 -9.39 0.90
C GLN A 67 -14.07 -10.86 0.81
N ASP A 68 -14.09 -11.55 1.95
CA ASP A 68 -14.50 -12.96 2.06
C ASP A 68 -13.81 -13.91 1.05
N GLY A 69 -12.53 -13.64 0.73
CA GLY A 69 -11.75 -14.44 -0.21
C GLY A 69 -11.99 -14.14 -1.69
N HIS A 70 -12.77 -13.11 -2.01
CA HIS A 70 -13.09 -12.68 -3.37
C HIS A 70 -12.67 -11.24 -3.63
N ILE A 71 -12.45 -10.90 -4.91
CA ILE A 71 -12.26 -9.51 -5.34
C ILE A 71 -13.63 -8.84 -5.30
N ALA A 72 -13.82 -7.93 -4.34
CA ALA A 72 -15.06 -7.17 -4.19
C ALA A 72 -15.07 -5.93 -5.08
N GLU A 73 -13.93 -5.23 -5.15
CA GLU A 73 -13.76 -4.03 -5.94
C GLU A 73 -12.35 -3.95 -6.54
N GLU A 74 -12.24 -3.25 -7.66
CA GLU A 74 -10.97 -3.01 -8.33
C GLU A 74 -11.02 -1.68 -9.08
N GLY A 75 -9.95 -0.89 -8.98
CA GLY A 75 -9.81 0.35 -9.72
C GLY A 75 -8.69 1.24 -9.19
N SER A 76 -8.59 2.45 -9.73
CA SER A 76 -7.80 3.52 -9.12
C SER A 76 -8.44 3.99 -7.82
N MET A 77 -7.65 4.64 -6.96
CA MET A 77 -8.19 5.23 -5.72
C MET A 77 -9.37 6.17 -6.00
N GLN A 78 -9.27 7.01 -7.03
CA GLN A 78 -10.31 7.99 -7.35
C GLN A 78 -11.62 7.31 -7.74
N GLU A 79 -11.57 6.27 -8.56
CA GLU A 79 -12.75 5.48 -8.97
C GLU A 79 -13.40 4.81 -7.75
N LEU A 80 -12.59 4.15 -6.92
CA LEU A 80 -13.08 3.44 -5.74
C LEU A 80 -13.68 4.39 -4.69
N LEU A 81 -13.08 5.57 -4.45
CA LEU A 81 -13.66 6.58 -3.56
C LEU A 81 -14.98 7.14 -4.11
N THR A 82 -15.09 7.29 -5.44
CA THR A 82 -16.29 7.83 -6.08
C THR A 82 -17.45 6.83 -6.06
N SER A 83 -17.14 5.54 -6.15
CA SER A 83 -18.13 4.44 -6.10
C SER A 83 -18.90 4.38 -4.78
N LYS A 84 -18.32 4.91 -3.69
CA LYS A 84 -18.83 4.81 -2.31
C LYS A 84 -19.08 3.35 -1.88
N GLY A 85 -18.29 2.41 -2.40
CA GLY A 85 -18.28 1.00 -2.02
C GLY A 85 -17.55 0.72 -0.70
N TYR A 86 -17.26 -0.56 -0.46
CA TYR A 86 -16.54 -1.07 0.70
C TYR A 86 -15.16 -0.43 0.86
N PHE A 87 -14.45 -0.17 -0.23
CA PHE A 87 -13.19 0.59 -0.18
C PHE A 87 -13.36 1.97 0.47
N ALA A 88 -14.38 2.72 0.06
CA ALA A 88 -14.63 4.06 0.57
C ALA A 88 -14.98 4.02 2.06
N GLU A 89 -15.72 3.01 2.52
CA GLU A 89 -16.01 2.79 3.94
C GLU A 89 -14.73 2.52 4.74
N LEU A 90 -13.88 1.59 4.28
CA LEU A 90 -12.59 1.29 4.91
C LEU A 90 -11.69 2.52 4.97
N TYR A 91 -11.66 3.29 3.88
CA TYR A 91 -10.90 4.53 3.78
C TYR A 91 -11.37 5.54 4.83
N GLN A 92 -12.68 5.76 4.98
CA GLN A 92 -13.23 6.69 5.98
C GLN A 92 -12.95 6.22 7.42
N LEU A 93 -13.09 4.92 7.70
CA LEU A 93 -12.81 4.36 9.02
C LEU A 93 -11.35 4.57 9.44
N GLN A 94 -10.40 4.41 8.51
CA GLN A 94 -9.00 4.65 8.79
C GLN A 94 -8.65 6.14 8.80
N ALA A 95 -9.15 6.94 7.86
CA ALA A 95 -8.94 8.39 7.86
C ALA A 95 -9.39 9.04 9.18
N ASN A 96 -10.54 8.61 9.72
CA ASN A 96 -11.00 9.06 11.04
C ASN A 96 -10.11 8.61 12.20
N LYS A 97 -9.38 7.49 12.06
CA LYS A 97 -8.34 7.14 13.04
C LYS A 97 -7.19 8.13 13.01
N TYR A 98 -6.86 8.77 11.88
CA TYR A 98 -5.78 9.78 11.76
C TYR A 98 -6.16 11.17 12.28
N VAL A 99 -7.45 11.52 12.33
CA VAL A 99 -7.94 12.86 12.75
C VAL A 99 -8.15 12.97 14.26
N ASN A 100 -8.17 11.86 15.00
CA ASN A 100 -8.42 11.82 16.45
C ASN A 100 -7.14 11.74 17.31
N TRP A 101 -6.04 12.35 16.87
CA TRP A 101 -4.84 12.60 17.68
C TRP A 101 -4.41 14.07 17.60
#